data_AF-A0A6N6KLH2-F1
#
_entry.id   AF-A0A6N6KLH2-F1
#
_cell.length_a   1.000
_cell.length_b   1.000
_cell.length_c   1.000
_cell.angle_alpha   90.00
_cell.angle_beta   90.00
_cell.angle_gamma   90.00
#
_symmetry.space_group_name_H-M   'P 1'
#
loop_
_entity.id
_entity.type
_entity.pdbx_description
1 polymer ?
#
loop_
_entity_poly.entity_id
_entity_poly.type
_entity_poly.pdbx_seq_one_letter_code
_entity_poly.pdbx_strand_id
1 'polypeptide(L)'
;MTENRKYILDRFEAHIYEHYKAFCKRQNLPQSLSGFITFLIDQEIVPHSSIKKYTVIHEYENLTKNQKTQKTRAVFTLADRFNISERSVWGILKKDRNA
;
A
#
# COMPACT_ATOMS: atom_id res chain seq x y z
N MET A 1 -16.58 16.92 16.13
CA MET A 1 -16.32 15.59 15.53
C MET A 1 -14.90 15.44 14.96
N THR A 2 -14.22 16.51 14.55
CA THR A 2 -12.85 16.51 13.98
C THR A 2 -11.77 16.21 15.02
N GLU A 3 -11.92 16.69 16.25
CA GLU A 3 -10.95 16.49 17.34
C GLU A 3 -10.77 15.02 17.74
N ASN A 4 -11.86 14.24 17.76
CA ASN A 4 -11.80 12.83 18.08
C ASN A 4 -11.02 12.02 17.01
N ARG A 5 -11.20 12.34 15.72
CA ARG A 5 -10.44 11.69 14.65
C ARG A 5 -8.94 11.96 14.74
N LYS A 6 -8.56 13.21 15.04
CA LYS A 6 -7.16 13.57 15.25
C LYS A 6 -6.57 12.84 16.45
N TYR A 7 -7.28 12.85 17.58
CA TYR A 7 -6.83 12.15 18.78
C TYR A 7 -6.62 10.65 18.55
N ILE A 8 -7.56 9.98 17.86
CA ILE A 8 -7.41 8.56 17.50
C ILE A 8 -6.16 8.33 16.64
N LEU A 9 -5.90 9.21 15.66
CA LEU A 9 -4.72 9.10 14.80
C LEU A 9 -3.42 9.29 15.60
N ASP A 10 -3.36 10.30 16.47
CA ASP A 10 -2.21 10.57 17.32
C ASP A 10 -1.91 9.36 18.23
N ARG A 11 -2.96 8.73 18.78
CA ARG A 11 -2.83 7.52 19.61
C ARG A 11 -2.39 6.30 18.81
N PHE A 12 -2.94 6.13 17.61
CA PHE A 12 -2.56 5.06 16.69
C PHE A 12 -1.07 5.14 16.35
N GLU A 13 -0.58 6.33 15.99
CA GLU A 13 0.82 6.57 15.67
C GLU A 13 1.73 6.25 16.87
N ALA A 14 1.40 6.76 18.05
CA ALA A 14 2.16 6.51 19.27
C ALA A 14 2.25 5.00 19.59
N HIS A 15 1.11 4.30 19.57
CA HIS A 15 1.06 2.87 19.91
C HIS A 15 1.82 2.00 18.92
N ILE A 16 1.69 2.27 17.62
CA ILE A 16 2.40 1.51 16.59
C ILE A 16 3.90 1.71 16.69
N TYR A 17 4.35 2.94 16.92
CA TYR A 17 5.76 3.24 17.00
C TYR A 17 6.41 2.63 18.25
N GLU A 18 5.73 2.69 19.40
CA GLU A 18 6.17 1.99 20.63
C GLU A 18 6.23 0.47 20.41
N HIS A 19 5.23 -0.11 19.76
CA HIS A 19 5.19 -1.54 19.49
C HIS A 19 6.33 -1.97 18.55
N TYR A 20 6.59 -1.19 17.49
CA TYR A 20 7.71 -1.44 16.58
C TYR A 20 9.06 -1.35 17.30
N LYS A 21 9.27 -0.34 18.15
CA LYS A 21 10.48 -0.22 18.97
C LYS A 21 10.70 -1.43 19.87
N ALA A 22 9.64 -1.89 20.54
CA ALA A 22 9.69 -3.07 21.38
C ALA A 22 10.01 -4.33 20.55
N PHE A 23 9.42 -4.47 19.36
CA PHE A 23 9.72 -5.55 18.42
C PHE A 23 11.20 -5.55 17.99
N CYS A 24 11.73 -4.41 17.53
CA CYS A 24 13.13 -4.28 17.15
C CYS A 24 14.07 -4.61 18.31
N LYS A 25 13.76 -4.14 19.52
CA LYS A 25 14.57 -4.43 20.72
C LYS A 25 14.58 -5.92 21.05
N ARG A 26 13.42 -6.59 20.98
CA ARG A 26 13.32 -8.05 21.24
C ARG A 26 14.07 -8.87 20.21
N GLN A 27 14.05 -8.44 18.95
CA GLN A 27 14.66 -9.16 17.83
C GLN A 27 16.11 -8.72 17.54
N ASN A 28 16.66 -7.79 18.33
CA ASN A 28 17.97 -7.17 18.10
C ASN A 28 18.14 -6.60 16.67
N LEU A 29 17.08 -6.00 16.14
CA LEU A 29 17.06 -5.41 14.80
C LEU A 29 17.28 -3.89 14.86
N PRO A 30 17.98 -3.31 13.86
CA PRO A 30 18.04 -1.87 13.72
C PRO A 30 16.66 -1.31 13.34
N GLN A 31 16.31 -0.16 13.92
CA GLN A 31 15.11 0.57 13.51
C GLN A 31 15.36 1.21 12.15
N SER A 32 14.60 0.81 11.14
CA SER A 32 14.61 1.41 9.81
C SER A 32 13.19 1.65 9.30
N LEU A 33 13.04 2.56 8.33
CA LEU A 33 11.74 2.79 7.67
C LEU A 33 11.25 1.54 6.93
N SER A 34 12.15 0.84 6.24
CA SER A 34 11.79 -0.41 5.56
C SER A 34 11.32 -1.47 6.56
N GLY A 35 12.01 -1.62 7.70
CA GLY A 35 11.60 -2.55 8.75
C GLY A 35 10.26 -2.16 9.38
N PHE A 36 9.97 -0.86 9.46
CA PHE A 36 8.69 -0.38 9.96
C PHE A 36 7.55 -0.72 9.00
N ILE A 37 7.74 -0.52 7.69
CA ILE A 37 6.75 -0.91 6.67
C ILE A 37 6.51 -2.42 6.73
N THR A 38 7.57 -3.24 6.78
CA THR A 38 7.46 -4.69 6.92
C THR A 38 6.68 -5.07 8.18
N PHE A 39 6.99 -4.45 9.32
CA PHE A 39 6.27 -4.67 10.57
C PHE A 39 4.77 -4.36 10.45
N LEU A 40 4.39 -3.26 9.78
CA LEU A 40 2.98 -2.92 9.56
C LEU A 40 2.25 -3.97 8.70
N ILE A 41 2.95 -4.59 7.74
CA ILE A 41 2.40 -5.64 6.89
C ILE A 41 2.26 -6.94 7.69
N ASP A 42 3.31 -7.34 8.41
CA ASP A 42 3.35 -8.59 9.18
C ASP A 42 2.34 -8.60 10.33
N GLN A 43 2.01 -7.44 10.90
CA GLN A 43 0.99 -7.28 11.93
C GLN A 43 -0.43 -7.07 11.35
N GLU A 44 -0.61 -7.22 10.03
CA GLU A 44 -1.86 -7.00 9.30
C GLU A 44 -2.50 -5.60 9.49
N ILE A 45 -1.72 -4.62 9.96
CA ILE A 45 -2.15 -3.22 10.09
C ILE A 45 -2.36 -2.62 8.70
N VAL A 46 -1.50 -3.00 7.75
CA VAL A 46 -1.68 -2.70 6.32
C VAL A 46 -2.04 -4.00 5.60
N PRO A 47 -3.31 -4.19 5.21
CA PRO A 47 -3.74 -5.41 4.53
C PRO A 47 -3.04 -5.58 3.17
N HIS A 48 -2.69 -6.82 2.82
CA HIS A 48 -2.10 -7.14 1.51
C HIS A 48 -2.95 -6.67 0.32
N SER A 49 -4.27 -6.64 0.47
CA SER A 49 -5.19 -6.11 -0.55
C SER A 49 -4.97 -4.61 -0.80
N SER A 50 -4.70 -3.84 0.24
CA SER A 50 -4.37 -2.41 0.16
C SER A 50 -3.02 -2.19 -0.51
N ILE A 51 -2.01 -3.01 -0.18
CA ILE A 51 -0.69 -2.98 -0.82
C ILE A 51 -0.84 -3.20 -2.33
N LYS A 52 -1.50 -4.30 -2.70
CA LYS A 52 -1.75 -4.65 -4.11
C LYS A 52 -2.48 -3.54 -4.85
N LYS A 53 -3.53 -2.98 -4.24
CA LYS A 53 -4.30 -1.86 -4.81
C LYS A 53 -3.39 -0.66 -5.06
N TYR A 54 -2.66 -0.23 -4.02
CA TYR A 54 -1.77 0.93 -4.07
C TYR A 54 -0.70 0.77 -5.16
N THR A 55 -0.02 -0.36 -5.19
CA THR A 55 1.04 -0.64 -6.17
C THR A 55 0.51 -0.65 -7.59
N VAL A 56 -0.62 -1.33 -7.86
CA VAL A 56 -1.20 -1.41 -9.21
C VAL A 56 -1.63 -0.02 -9.73
N ILE A 57 -2.23 0.81 -8.87
CA ILE A 57 -2.66 2.17 -9.26
C ILE A 57 -1.47 3.03 -9.66
N HIS A 58 -0.46 3.13 -8.80
CA HIS A 58 0.68 3.99 -9.09
C HIS A 58 1.53 3.51 -10.27
N GLU A 59 1.66 2.19 -10.45
CA GLU A 59 2.34 1.64 -11.61
C GLU A 59 1.55 1.91 -12.90
N TYR A 60 0.23 1.83 -12.86
CA TYR A 60 -0.62 2.22 -13.99
C TYR A 60 -0.47 3.71 -14.33
N GLU A 61 -0.50 4.58 -13.32
CA GLU A 61 -0.26 6.01 -13.49
C GLU A 61 1.11 6.27 -14.13
N ASN A 62 2.17 5.64 -13.62
CA ASN A 62 3.51 5.77 -14.16
C ASN A 62 3.60 5.32 -15.63
N LEU A 63 2.95 4.22 -15.99
CA LEU A 63 2.90 3.73 -17.37
C LEU A 63 2.11 4.64 -18.32
N THR A 64 1.11 5.37 -17.80
CA THR A 64 0.19 6.20 -18.59
C THR A 64 0.49 7.70 -18.55
N LYS A 65 1.37 8.15 -17.65
CA LYS A 65 1.72 9.56 -17.39
C LYS A 65 2.09 10.37 -18.65
N ASN A 66 2.71 9.73 -19.64
CA ASN A 66 3.16 10.39 -20.87
C ASN A 66 2.29 10.10 -22.09
N GLN A 67 1.09 9.52 -21.93
CA GLN A 67 0.21 9.03 -23.03
C GLN A 67 0.87 8.05 -24.03
N LYS A 68 2.12 7.63 -23.79
CA LYS A 68 2.87 6.73 -24.66
C LYS A 68 2.30 5.31 -24.70
N THR A 69 1.54 4.92 -23.67
CA THR A 69 0.99 3.57 -23.52
C THR A 69 -0.53 3.62 -23.56
N GLN A 70 -1.13 2.89 -24.51
CA GLN A 70 -2.58 2.68 -24.53
C GLN A 70 -3.03 1.95 -23.27
N LYS A 71 -4.20 2.32 -22.73
CA LYS A 71 -4.73 1.78 -21.45
C LYS A 71 -4.74 0.25 -21.42
N THR A 72 -5.22 -0.38 -22.48
CA THR A 72 -5.27 -1.84 -22.62
C THR A 72 -3.87 -2.45 -22.51
N ARG A 73 -2.87 -1.85 -23.19
CA ARG A 73 -1.48 -2.30 -23.12
C ARG A 73 -0.90 -2.14 -21.72
N ALA A 74 -1.20 -1.04 -21.03
CA ALA A 74 -0.77 -0.86 -19.64
C ALA A 74 -1.39 -1.94 -18.73
N VAL A 75 -2.67 -2.28 -18.91
CA VAL A 75 -3.31 -3.35 -18.14
C VAL A 75 -2.70 -4.72 -18.41
N PHE A 76 -2.43 -5.08 -19.66
CA PHE A 76 -1.71 -6.32 -19.98
C PHE A 76 -0.33 -6.37 -19.31
N THR A 77 0.45 -5.30 -19.41
CA THR A 77 1.77 -5.21 -18.77
C THR A 77 1.69 -5.40 -17.25
N LEU A 78 0.68 -4.82 -16.60
CA LEU A 78 0.51 -4.95 -15.15
C LEU A 78 0.02 -6.34 -14.74
N ALA A 79 -0.88 -6.93 -15.53
CA ALA A 79 -1.36 -8.30 -15.30
C ALA A 79 -0.20 -9.30 -15.32
N ASP A 80 0.68 -9.17 -16.32
CA ASP A 80 1.90 -9.97 -16.46
C ASP A 80 2.89 -9.70 -15.31
N ARG A 81 3.26 -8.43 -15.08
CA ARG A 81 4.26 -8.02 -14.06
C ARG A 81 3.88 -8.48 -12.66
N PHE A 82 2.61 -8.42 -12.30
CA PHE A 82 2.12 -8.77 -10.97
C PHE A 82 1.58 -10.20 -10.88
N ASN A 83 1.61 -10.97 -11.97
CA ASN A 83 1.05 -12.32 -12.05
C ASN A 83 -0.41 -12.37 -11.56
N ILE A 84 -1.25 -11.46 -12.08
CA ILE A 84 -2.67 -11.35 -11.73
C ILE A 84 -3.53 -11.22 -12.99
N SER A 85 -4.79 -11.63 -12.92
CA SER A 85 -5.68 -11.49 -14.08
C SER A 85 -5.90 -10.02 -14.45
N GLU A 86 -6.05 -9.74 -15.75
CA GLU A 86 -6.46 -8.42 -16.23
C GLU A 86 -7.77 -7.95 -15.59
N ARG A 87 -8.72 -8.87 -15.36
CA ARG A 87 -9.97 -8.58 -14.65
C ARG A 87 -9.71 -8.03 -13.25
N SER A 88 -8.70 -8.55 -12.54
CA SER A 88 -8.29 -8.03 -11.24
C SER A 88 -7.70 -6.62 -11.37
N VAL A 89 -6.86 -6.37 -12.37
CA VAL A 89 -6.30 -5.03 -12.65
C VAL A 89 -7.42 -4.04 -12.95
N TRP A 90 -8.33 -4.37 -13.86
CA TRP A 90 -9.50 -3.55 -14.17
C TRP A 90 -10.40 -3.30 -12.95
N GLY A 91 -10.60 -4.31 -12.10
CA GLY A 91 -11.35 -4.19 -10.86
C GLY A 91 -10.73 -3.20 -9.88
N ILE A 92 -9.40 -3.18 -9.78
CA ILE A 92 -8.63 -2.22 -8.97
C ILE A 92 -8.80 -0.80 -9.54
N LEU A 93 -8.54 -0.63 -10.84
CA LEU A 93 -8.57 0.69 -11.50
C LEU A 93 -9.98 1.31 -11.53
N LYS A 94 -11.04 0.48 -11.61
CA LYS A 94 -12.44 0.97 -11.61
C LYS A 94 -12.86 1.53 -10.25
N LYS A 95 -12.38 0.94 -9.15
CA LYS A 95 -12.68 1.40 -7.79
C LYS A 95 -11.98 2.71 -7.44
N ASP A 96 -10.87 3.00 -8.11
CA ASP A 96 -10.09 4.21 -7.87
C ASP A 96 -10.71 5.45 -8.54
N ARG A 97 -11.29 5.29 -9.74
CA ARG A 97 -11.99 6.38 -10.45
C ARG A 97 -13.32 6.83 -9.83
N ASN A 98 -13.83 6.10 -8.86
CA ASN A 98 -15.13 6.33 -8.22
C ASN A 98 -15.00 6.68 -6.73
N ALA A 99 -13.80 6.98 -6.23
CA ALA A 99 -13.54 7.36 -4.85
C ALA A 99 -13.29 8.87 -4.71
#